data_AF-A0AB35YTN3-F1
#
_entry.id   AF-A0AB35YTN3-F1
#
_cell.length_a   1.000
_cell.length_b   1.000
_cell.length_c   1.000
_cell.angle_alpha   90.00
_cell.angle_beta   90.00
_cell.angle_gamma   90.00
#
_symmetry.space_group_name_H-M   'P 1'
#
loop_
_entity.id
_entity.type
_entity.pdbx_description
1 polymer ?
#
loop_
_entity_poly.entity_id
_entity_poly.type
_entity_poly.pdbx_seq_one_letter_code
_entity_poly.pdbx_strand_id
1 'polypeptide(L)'
;MKNKITLIIFLISIGISFGQNEKPNREPFVLKLAVDSVNYYQQEIQKSPYFVKDNILQIFPSEKINIEVEIENDSIISMKTVEKVEFPEKTITIDFKQEVKDRKSEMMMLTVKNPFDKTMTYDARMFIVGREELLKTSIIPIRPKLTNFEMWNDVIITLILDNWEWTAK
;
A
#
# COMPACT_ATOMS: atom_id res chain seq x y z
N MET A 1 47.88 49.11 6.13
CA MET A 1 47.55 47.91 6.93
C MET A 1 46.28 48.17 7.72
N LYS A 2 45.16 47.54 7.36
CA LYS A 2 43.97 47.31 8.21
C LYS A 2 43.04 46.38 7.44
N ASN A 3 43.24 45.07 7.62
CA ASN A 3 42.38 44.05 7.04
C ASN A 3 41.10 43.96 7.89
N LYS A 4 39.95 44.28 7.30
CA LYS A 4 38.66 43.96 7.89
C LYS A 4 38.29 42.56 7.42
N ILE A 5 38.41 41.58 8.30
CA ILE A 5 37.90 40.22 8.07
C ILE A 5 36.42 40.27 8.45
N THR A 6 35.55 40.31 7.44
CA THR A 6 34.11 40.13 7.63
C THR A 6 33.84 38.63 7.61
N LEU A 7 33.57 38.05 8.77
CA LEU A 7 33.15 36.65 8.90
C LEU A 7 31.67 36.56 8.51
N ILE A 8 31.39 36.08 7.29
CA ILE A 8 30.03 35.78 6.84
C ILE A 8 29.67 34.40 7.40
N ILE A 9 28.84 34.38 8.44
CA ILE A 9 28.22 33.16 8.96
C ILE A 9 27.11 32.79 7.98
N PHE A 10 27.37 31.83 7.10
CA PHE A 10 26.38 31.26 6.20
C PHE A 10 25.46 30.37 7.03
N LEU A 11 24.28 30.88 7.40
CA LEU A 11 23.18 30.09 7.92
C LEU A 11 22.70 29.16 6.81
N ILE A 12 23.32 27.99 6.71
CA ILE A 12 22.73 26.86 5.98
C ILE A 12 21.56 26.38 6.83
N SER A 13 20.39 26.96 6.60
CA SER A 13 19.12 26.35 6.95
C SER A 13 18.99 25.10 6.07
N ILE A 14 19.59 24.00 6.53
CA ILE A 14 19.33 22.67 6.01
C ILE A 14 17.86 22.43 6.29
N GLY A 15 17.03 22.43 5.25
CA GLY A 15 15.67 21.89 5.32
C GLY A 15 15.79 20.41 5.67
N ILE A 16 15.57 20.08 6.94
CA ILE A 16 15.70 18.72 7.45
C ILE A 16 14.51 17.91 6.90
N SER A 17 14.78 17.15 5.85
CA SER A 17 14.35 15.76 5.60
C SER A 17 12.86 15.42 5.73
N PHE A 18 12.05 15.80 4.74
CA PHE A 18 10.72 15.19 4.51
C PHE A 18 10.81 13.74 3.96
N GLY A 19 11.99 13.27 3.56
CA GLY A 19 12.20 11.92 3.03
C GLY A 19 12.39 10.83 4.09
N GLN A 20 12.40 11.17 5.39
CA GLN A 20 12.79 10.22 6.43
C GLN A 20 11.69 9.18 6.77
N ASN A 21 10.43 9.45 6.41
CA ASN A 21 9.29 8.57 6.69
C ASN A 21 8.87 7.70 5.49
N GLU A 22 9.47 7.90 4.32
CA GLU A 22 9.14 7.11 3.13
C GLU A 22 9.65 5.67 3.26
N LYS A 23 8.79 4.72 2.91
CA LYS A 23 9.09 3.29 2.91
C LYS A 23 8.79 2.70 1.52
N PRO A 24 9.57 3.07 0.48
CA PRO A 24 9.26 2.70 -0.90
C PRO A 24 9.34 1.20 -1.16
N ASN A 25 10.15 0.49 -0.39
CA ASN A 25 10.40 -0.94 -0.56
C ASN A 25 9.87 -1.77 0.60
N ARG A 26 9.33 -2.95 0.28
CA ARG A 26 9.11 -4.02 1.24
C ARG A 26 10.43 -4.71 1.56
N GLU A 27 10.63 -5.09 2.82
CA GLU A 27 11.76 -5.92 3.21
C GLU A 27 11.52 -7.38 2.77
N PRO A 28 12.57 -8.18 2.57
CA PRO A 28 12.40 -9.59 2.21
C PRO A 28 11.65 -10.37 3.28
N PHE A 29 10.79 -11.31 2.86
CA PHE A 29 10.09 -12.22 3.77
C PHE A 29 9.71 -13.52 3.06
N VAL A 30 9.33 -14.52 3.83
CA VAL A 30 8.76 -15.76 3.30
C VAL A 30 7.25 -15.64 3.32
N LEU A 31 6.63 -15.54 2.15
CA LEU A 31 5.19 -15.64 2.02
C LEU A 31 4.80 -17.10 2.28
N LYS A 32 3.99 -17.34 3.31
CA LYS A 32 3.48 -18.67 3.66
C LYS A 32 1.97 -18.62 3.80
N LEU A 33 1.27 -19.35 2.94
CA LEU A 33 -0.19 -19.38 2.90
C LEU A 33 -0.69 -20.80 3.16
N ALA A 34 -1.66 -20.94 4.05
CA ALA A 34 -2.36 -22.21 4.23
C ALA A 34 -3.24 -22.47 3.00
N VAL A 35 -3.14 -23.65 2.39
CA VAL A 35 -4.01 -24.03 1.27
C VAL A 35 -5.10 -24.97 1.79
N ASP A 36 -4.69 -25.96 2.58
CA ASP A 36 -5.57 -26.85 3.33
C ASP A 36 -4.89 -27.24 4.65
N SER A 37 -5.43 -28.21 5.38
CA SER A 37 -4.91 -28.62 6.70
C SER A 37 -3.49 -29.21 6.66
N VAL A 38 -3.00 -29.60 5.49
CA VAL A 38 -1.71 -30.25 5.27
C VAL A 38 -0.78 -29.37 4.42
N ASN A 39 -1.31 -28.77 3.37
CA ASN A 39 -0.53 -28.10 2.33
C ASN A 39 -0.41 -26.59 2.57
N TYR A 40 0.78 -26.08 2.26
CA TYR A 40 1.09 -24.65 2.28
C TYR A 40 1.71 -24.22 0.96
N TYR A 41 1.30 -23.06 0.45
CA TYR A 41 2.08 -22.34 -0.55
C TYR A 41 3.19 -21.56 0.16
N GLN A 42 4.41 -21.65 -0.36
CA GLN A 42 5.56 -20.91 0.18
C GLN A 42 6.38 -20.30 -0.95
N GLN A 43 6.75 -19.03 -0.78
CA GLN A 43 7.61 -18.31 -1.72
C GLN A 43 8.47 -17.31 -0.97
N GLU A 44 9.75 -17.22 -1.35
CA GLU A 44 10.61 -16.12 -0.92
C GLU A 44 10.27 -14.86 -1.71
N ILE A 45 9.86 -13.82 -1.00
CA ILE A 45 9.66 -12.49 -1.55
C ILE A 45 10.93 -11.69 -1.27
N GLN A 46 11.63 -11.32 -2.34
CA GLN A 46 12.82 -10.49 -2.25
C GLN A 46 12.45 -9.04 -1.97
N LYS A 47 13.44 -8.25 -1.51
CA LYS A 47 13.30 -6.80 -1.37
C LYS A 47 12.84 -6.21 -2.70
N SER A 48 11.75 -5.45 -2.67
CA SER A 48 11.09 -4.97 -3.88
C SER A 48 10.26 -3.73 -3.56
N PRO A 49 9.91 -2.89 -4.55
CA PRO A 49 9.07 -1.73 -4.31
C PRO A 49 7.61 -2.14 -4.07
N TYR A 50 6.89 -1.37 -3.24
CA TYR A 50 5.44 -1.52 -3.09
C TYR A 50 4.70 -1.13 -4.36
N PHE A 51 5.04 0.03 -4.92
CA PHE A 51 4.60 0.46 -6.23
C PHE A 51 5.53 -0.10 -7.30
N VAL A 52 5.06 -1.08 -8.07
CA VAL A 52 5.84 -1.73 -9.14
C VAL A 52 5.94 -0.87 -10.41
N LYS A 53 5.04 0.11 -10.51
CA LYS A 53 5.00 1.20 -11.48
C LYS A 53 4.19 2.35 -10.86
N ASP A 54 4.23 3.54 -11.44
CA ASP A 54 3.43 4.70 -11.03
C ASP A 54 1.99 4.31 -10.72
N ASN A 55 1.59 4.50 -9.46
CA ASN A 55 0.26 4.21 -8.91
C ASN A 55 -0.23 2.76 -9.08
N ILE A 56 0.65 1.82 -9.47
CA ILE A 56 0.36 0.38 -9.50
C ILE A 56 0.96 -0.26 -8.26
N LEU A 57 0.10 -0.48 -7.27
CA LEU A 57 0.48 -1.09 -6.01
C LEU A 57 0.41 -2.62 -6.11
N GLN A 58 1.45 -3.30 -5.65
CA GLN A 58 1.38 -4.72 -5.34
C GLN A 58 1.32 -4.92 -3.82
N ILE A 59 0.45 -5.80 -3.36
CA ILE A 59 0.37 -6.18 -1.94
C ILE A 59 0.28 -7.70 -1.80
N PHE A 60 0.98 -8.23 -0.80
CA PHE A 60 0.99 -9.62 -0.41
C PHE A 60 0.22 -9.82 0.91
N PRO A 61 -0.32 -11.02 1.16
CA PRO A 61 -0.88 -11.36 2.47
C PRO A 61 0.16 -11.15 3.58
N SER A 62 -0.31 -10.74 4.76
CA SER A 62 0.44 -10.28 5.93
C SER A 62 1.03 -8.86 5.84
N GLU A 63 0.89 -8.19 4.69
CA GLU A 63 1.31 -6.80 4.58
C GLU A 63 0.21 -5.84 5.07
N LYS A 64 0.65 -4.87 5.87
CA LYS A 64 -0.10 -3.66 6.19
C LYS A 64 0.69 -2.45 5.76
N ILE A 65 0.10 -1.64 4.90
CA ILE A 65 0.77 -0.50 4.25
C ILE A 65 0.00 0.79 4.52
N ASN A 66 0.74 1.87 4.61
CA ASN A 66 0.21 3.22 4.67
C ASN A 66 0.66 3.95 3.41
N ILE A 67 -0.28 4.58 2.71
CA ILE A 67 -0.03 5.29 1.46
C ILE A 67 -0.47 6.73 1.66
N GLU A 68 0.48 7.64 1.70
CA GLU A 68 0.22 9.06 1.66
C GLU A 68 -0.07 9.47 0.20
N VAL A 69 -1.17 10.18 -0.02
CA VAL A 69 -1.62 10.58 -1.35
C VAL A 69 -1.88 12.08 -1.38
N GLU A 70 -1.30 12.75 -2.36
CA GLU A 70 -1.59 14.16 -2.66
C GLU A 70 -2.51 14.24 -3.87
N ILE A 71 -3.62 14.96 -3.72
CA ILE A 71 -4.64 15.13 -4.77
C ILE A 71 -4.83 16.62 -4.99
N GLU A 72 -4.72 17.06 -6.24
CA GLU A 72 -5.03 18.42 -6.68
C GLU A 72 -5.98 18.37 -7.87
N ASN A 73 -7.09 19.12 -7.81
CA ASN A 73 -8.11 19.15 -8.86
C ASN A 73 -8.55 17.74 -9.33
N ASP A 74 -8.79 16.84 -8.37
CA ASP A 74 -9.20 15.43 -8.58
C ASP A 74 -8.16 14.55 -9.28
N SER A 75 -6.95 15.07 -9.49
CA SER A 75 -5.82 14.33 -10.05
C SER A 75 -4.83 13.96 -8.96
N ILE A 76 -4.31 12.73 -9.04
CA ILE A 76 -3.23 12.26 -8.17
C ILE A 76 -1.95 12.99 -8.56
N ILE A 77 -1.39 13.75 -7.62
CA ILE A 77 -0.07 14.38 -7.78
C ILE A 77 1.03 13.44 -7.32
N SER A 78 0.80 12.74 -6.21
CA SER A 78 1.75 11.76 -5.68
C SER A 78 1.05 10.65 -4.89
N MET A 79 1.62 9.45 -4.93
CA MET A 79 1.31 8.34 -4.03
C MET A 79 2.61 7.75 -3.53
N LYS A 80 2.79 7.69 -2.22
CA LYS A 80 4.00 7.13 -1.62
C LYS A 80 3.68 6.30 -0.39
N THR A 81 4.40 5.19 -0.24
CA THR A 81 4.31 4.38 0.96
C THR A 81 5.12 5.02 2.09
N VAL A 82 4.54 5.07 3.28
CA VAL A 82 5.14 5.67 4.47
C VAL A 82 5.18 4.67 5.62
N GLU A 83 6.19 4.79 6.48
CA GLU A 83 6.32 3.92 7.66
C GLU A 83 5.30 4.31 8.73
N LYS A 84 5.21 5.60 9.06
CA LYS A 84 4.32 6.14 10.09
C LYS A 84 3.24 7.03 9.47
N VAL A 85 2.04 6.98 10.04
CA VAL A 85 0.93 7.85 9.66
C VAL A 85 1.09 9.20 10.38
N GLU A 86 1.75 10.15 9.73
CA GLU A 86 1.90 11.52 10.24
C GLU A 86 0.71 12.41 9.84
N PHE A 87 0.08 12.11 8.71
CA PHE A 87 -1.05 12.86 8.13
C PHE A 87 -2.26 11.95 7.85
N PRO A 88 -3.06 11.61 8.88
CA PRO A 88 -4.16 10.66 8.76
C PRO A 88 -5.22 11.03 7.71
N GLU A 89 -5.38 12.32 7.42
CA GLU A 89 -6.35 12.89 6.48
C GLU A 89 -5.99 12.66 5.00
N LYS A 90 -4.72 12.38 4.71
CA LYS A 90 -4.22 12.06 3.37
C LYS A 90 -3.58 10.67 3.26
N THR A 91 -3.73 9.84 4.30
CA THR A 91 -3.13 8.50 4.35
C THR A 91 -4.16 7.39 4.24
N ILE A 92 -4.11 6.64 3.14
CA ILE A 92 -4.85 5.40 2.97
C ILE A 92 -4.13 4.31 3.78
N THR A 93 -4.89 3.53 4.54
CA THR A 93 -4.36 2.32 5.19
C THR A 93 -4.93 1.11 4.48
N ILE A 94 -4.05 0.18 4.09
CA ILE A 94 -4.42 -1.08 3.46
C ILE A 94 -3.83 -2.22 4.29
N ASP A 95 -4.63 -3.24 4.56
CA ASP A 95 -4.24 -4.45 5.27
C ASP A 95 -4.75 -5.65 4.48
N PHE A 96 -3.85 -6.54 4.07
CA PHE A 96 -4.22 -7.75 3.35
C PHE A 96 -3.76 -8.98 4.12
N LYS A 97 -4.70 -9.82 4.53
CA LYS A 97 -4.43 -10.97 5.40
C LYS A 97 -5.14 -12.23 4.94
N GLN A 98 -4.56 -13.36 5.30
CA GLN A 98 -5.23 -14.64 5.30
C GLN A 98 -5.71 -14.96 6.72
N GLU A 99 -6.99 -15.28 6.87
CA GLU A 99 -7.53 -15.86 8.09
C GLU A 99 -7.43 -17.39 7.98
N VAL A 100 -6.82 -18.00 9.00
CA VAL A 100 -6.54 -19.43 9.05
C VAL A 100 -7.15 -20.01 10.32
N LYS A 101 -7.92 -21.09 10.16
CA LYS A 101 -8.52 -21.85 11.25
C LYS A 101 -8.25 -23.32 11.05
N ASP A 102 -7.85 -24.02 12.13
CA ASP A 102 -7.49 -25.44 12.10
C ASP A 102 -6.48 -25.76 10.97
N ARG A 103 -5.51 -24.86 10.78
CA ARG A 103 -4.46 -24.91 9.74
C ARG A 103 -4.96 -24.80 8.30
N LYS A 104 -6.24 -24.51 8.07
CA LYS A 104 -6.85 -24.33 6.75
C LYS A 104 -7.17 -22.85 6.49
N SER A 105 -7.05 -22.42 5.23
CA SER A 105 -7.56 -21.11 4.81
C SER A 105 -9.07 -21.03 5.06
N GLU A 106 -9.48 -20.06 5.86
CA GLU A 106 -10.89 -19.73 6.04
C GLU A 106 -11.29 -18.64 5.06
N MET A 107 -10.46 -17.61 4.91
CA MET A 107 -10.76 -16.46 4.07
C MET A 107 -9.51 -15.61 3.79
N MET A 108 -9.46 -14.98 2.62
CA MET A 108 -8.59 -13.84 2.35
C MET A 108 -9.38 -12.56 2.58
N MET A 109 -8.79 -11.58 3.26
CA MET A 109 -9.44 -10.31 3.58
C MET A 109 -8.54 -9.13 3.22
N LEU A 110 -9.05 -8.24 2.38
CA LEU A 110 -8.46 -6.93 2.10
C LEU A 110 -9.28 -5.87 2.83
N THR A 111 -8.62 -5.10 3.69
CA THR A 111 -9.22 -3.95 4.37
C THR A 111 -8.58 -2.67 3.83
N VAL A 112 -9.40 -1.72 3.34
CA VAL A 112 -8.92 -0.44 2.82
C VAL A 112 -9.69 0.70 3.47
N LYS A 113 -8.96 1.64 4.08
CA LYS A 113 -9.54 2.85 4.69
C LYS A 113 -9.32 4.05 3.78
N ASN A 114 -10.41 4.68 3.35
CA ASN A 114 -10.39 5.93 2.60
C ASN A 114 -10.35 7.13 3.58
N PRO A 115 -9.28 7.94 3.62
CA PRO A 115 -9.20 9.09 4.51
C PRO A 115 -9.83 10.36 3.92
N PHE A 116 -10.27 10.34 2.66
CA PHE A 116 -10.69 11.52 1.92
C PHE A 116 -12.20 11.80 2.06
N ASP A 117 -12.59 13.02 1.68
CA ASP A 117 -13.99 13.46 1.57
C ASP A 117 -14.62 13.15 0.20
N LYS A 118 -13.99 12.26 -0.57
CA LYS A 118 -14.38 11.81 -1.91
C LYS A 118 -14.54 10.30 -1.93
N THR A 119 -15.37 9.78 -2.83
CA THR A 119 -15.44 8.33 -3.06
C THR A 119 -14.18 7.89 -3.77
N MET A 120 -13.53 6.84 -3.27
CA MET A 120 -12.32 6.28 -3.84
C MET A 120 -12.64 4.96 -4.56
N THR A 121 -12.18 4.82 -5.78
CA THR A 121 -12.27 3.59 -6.59
C THR A 121 -10.89 3.18 -7.08
N TYR A 122 -10.72 1.89 -7.34
CA TYR A 122 -9.53 1.30 -7.95
C TYR A 122 -9.88 -0.04 -8.57
N ASP A 123 -9.11 -0.46 -9.55
CA ASP A 123 -9.16 -1.80 -10.11
C ASP A 123 -8.30 -2.75 -9.28
N ALA A 124 -8.72 -4.02 -9.20
CA ALA A 124 -7.95 -5.06 -8.54
C ALA A 124 -7.79 -6.30 -9.42
N ARG A 125 -6.59 -6.86 -9.37
CA ARG A 125 -6.26 -8.15 -9.98
C ARG A 125 -5.59 -9.05 -8.96
N MET A 126 -5.85 -10.33 -9.02
CA MET A 126 -5.38 -11.34 -8.06
C MET A 126 -4.63 -12.47 -8.75
N PHE A 127 -3.53 -12.88 -8.16
CA PHE A 127 -2.84 -14.12 -8.50
C PHE A 127 -3.17 -15.16 -7.43
N ILE A 128 -3.72 -16.30 -7.84
CA ILE A 128 -4.29 -17.31 -6.93
C ILE A 128 -3.41 -18.57 -6.96
N VAL A 129 -3.23 -19.22 -5.80
CA VAL A 129 -2.53 -20.50 -5.72
C VAL A 129 -3.17 -21.52 -6.67
N GLY A 130 -2.34 -22.16 -7.49
CA GLY A 130 -2.79 -23.19 -8.44
C GLY A 130 -3.38 -22.65 -9.75
N ARG A 131 -3.32 -21.33 -9.98
CA ARG A 131 -3.66 -20.71 -11.26
C ARG A 131 -2.45 -20.00 -11.86
N GLU A 132 -2.32 -20.06 -13.18
CA GLU A 132 -1.21 -19.42 -13.91
C GLU A 132 -1.54 -18.01 -14.40
N GLU A 133 -2.81 -17.62 -14.33
CA GLU A 133 -3.32 -16.36 -14.87
C GLU A 133 -3.57 -15.30 -13.78
N LEU A 134 -3.40 -14.03 -14.15
CA LEU A 134 -3.78 -12.88 -13.34
C LEU A 134 -5.26 -12.57 -13.56
N LEU A 135 -6.09 -12.79 -12.53
CA LEU A 135 -7.53 -12.65 -12.62
C LEU A 135 -8.00 -11.27 -12.18
N LYS A 136 -8.95 -10.67 -12.90
CA LYS A 136 -9.64 -9.46 -12.44
C LYS A 136 -10.63 -9.81 -11.32
N THR A 137 -10.75 -8.94 -10.33
CA THR A 137 -11.83 -8.97 -9.34
C THR A 137 -12.50 -7.60 -9.27
N SER A 138 -13.76 -7.59 -8.87
CA SER A 138 -14.47 -6.34 -8.58
C SER A 138 -14.11 -5.85 -7.18
N ILE A 139 -14.12 -4.54 -7.01
CA ILE A 139 -13.96 -3.84 -5.73
C ILE A 139 -15.12 -2.88 -5.56
N ILE A 140 -15.67 -2.81 -4.35
CA ILE A 140 -16.74 -1.87 -4.02
C ILE A 140 -16.14 -0.46 -3.83
N PRO A 141 -16.71 0.58 -4.46
CA PRO A 141 -16.30 1.96 -4.22
C PRO A 141 -16.31 2.32 -2.73
N ILE A 142 -15.23 2.92 -2.26
CA ILE A 142 -15.04 3.24 -0.85
C ILE A 142 -15.48 4.68 -0.61
N ARG A 143 -16.65 4.83 0.01
CA ARG A 143 -17.23 6.14 0.35
C ARG A 143 -16.31 6.99 1.25
N PRO A 144 -16.51 8.32 1.28
CA PRO A 144 -15.75 9.24 2.12
C PRO A 144 -15.61 8.77 3.57
N LYS A 145 -14.39 8.82 4.10
CA LYS A 145 -14.03 8.48 5.49
C LYS A 145 -14.42 7.06 5.95
N LEU A 146 -14.78 6.16 5.03
CA LEU A 146 -15.17 4.79 5.36
C LEU A 146 -14.05 3.78 5.11
N THR A 147 -14.26 2.59 5.66
CA THR A 147 -13.44 1.40 5.45
C THR A 147 -14.23 0.38 4.65
N ASN A 148 -13.60 -0.22 3.63
CA ASN A 148 -14.12 -1.36 2.89
C ASN A 148 -13.42 -2.65 3.39
N PHE A 149 -14.17 -3.75 3.36
CA PHE A 149 -13.72 -5.11 3.59
C PHE A 149 -14.11 -5.96 2.37
N GLU A 150 -13.12 -6.41 1.62
CA GLU A 150 -13.30 -7.35 0.52
C GLU A 150 -12.81 -8.73 0.97
N MET A 151 -13.58 -9.77 0.61
CA MET A 151 -13.40 -11.11 1.14
C MET A 151 -13.46 -12.16 0.03
N TRP A 152 -12.51 -13.09 0.02
CA TRP A 152 -12.44 -14.18 -0.95
C TRP A 152 -12.18 -15.52 -0.28
N ASN A 153 -12.74 -16.59 -0.84
CA ASN A 153 -12.47 -17.96 -0.40
C ASN A 153 -11.19 -18.53 -1.03
N ASP A 154 -10.80 -18.02 -2.21
CA ASP A 154 -9.59 -18.42 -2.90
C ASP A 154 -8.33 -17.99 -2.14
N VAL A 155 -7.27 -18.81 -2.15
CA VAL A 155 -5.98 -18.47 -1.55
C VAL A 155 -5.18 -17.59 -2.51
N ILE A 156 -5.17 -16.29 -2.24
CA ILE A 156 -4.55 -15.29 -3.10
C ILE A 156 -3.08 -15.09 -2.68
N ILE A 157 -2.17 -15.25 -3.64
CA ILE A 157 -0.74 -15.00 -3.48
C ILE A 157 -0.46 -13.50 -3.39
N THR A 158 -1.07 -12.70 -4.25
CA THR A 158 -0.87 -11.24 -4.29
C THR A 158 -2.04 -10.53 -4.98
N LEU A 159 -2.26 -9.27 -4.60
CA LEU A 159 -3.15 -8.34 -5.28
C LEU A 159 -2.35 -7.24 -5.97
N ILE A 160 -2.79 -6.86 -7.17
CA ILE A 160 -2.34 -5.68 -7.91
C ILE A 160 -3.49 -4.68 -7.94
N LEU A 161 -3.28 -3.50 -7.38
CA LEU A 161 -4.26 -2.42 -7.28
C LEU A 161 -3.79 -1.22 -8.12
N ASP A 162 -4.62 -0.76 -9.05
CA ASP A 162 -4.30 0.33 -9.97
C ASP A 162 -5.55 1.12 -10.38
N ASN A 163 -5.39 2.07 -11.31
CA ASN A 163 -6.46 2.94 -11.80
C ASN A 163 -7.25 3.61 -10.66
N TRP A 164 -6.51 4.19 -9.71
CA TRP A 164 -7.07 4.88 -8.56
C TRP A 164 -7.78 6.16 -9.01
N GLU A 165 -9.00 6.35 -8.55
CA GLU A 165 -9.82 7.51 -8.88
C GLU A 165 -10.54 8.04 -7.65
N TRP A 166 -10.72 9.37 -7.61
CA TRP A 166 -11.50 10.05 -6.59
C TRP A 166 -12.62 10.85 -7.24
N THR A 167 -13.86 10.48 -6.92
CA THR A 167 -15.05 11.14 -7.46
C THR A 167 -15.78 11.92 -6.37
N ALA A 168 -16.41 13.03 -6.77
CA ALA A 168 -17.34 13.74 -5.90
C ALA A 168 -18.49 12.80 -5.46
N LYS A 169 -19.06 13.09 -4.30
CA LYS A 169 -20.15 12.31 -3.71
C LYS A 169 -21.43 12.37 -4.56
#